data_AF-A0A2A8AZX0-F1
#
_entry.id   AF-A0A2A8AZX0-F1
#
_cell.length_a   1.000
_cell.length_b   1.000
_cell.length_c   1.000
_cell.angle_alpha   90.00
_cell.angle_beta   90.00
_cell.angle_gamma   90.00
#
_symmetry.space_group_name_H-M   'P 1'
#
loop_
_entity.id
_entity.type
_entity.pdbx_description
1 polymer ?
#
loop_
_entity_poly.entity_id
_entity_poly.type
_entity_poly.pdbx_seq_one_letter_code
_entity_poly.pdbx_strand_id
1 'polypeptide(L)'
;ITRGGAKRVIISAPAKDDDITIVMGVNQDQYDPAKHRVVSNGNCTTNGLAPAAQVLHQAFGIEYGLMNTTHAYTNSQALHDQPEKDLRGARAAAESIVPYSSGAAKALG
;
A
#
# COMPACT_ATOMS: atom_id res chain seq x y z
N ILE A 1 9.36 -14.64 11.44
CA ILE A 1 9.29 -15.96 10.75
C ILE A 1 9.27 -17.07 11.79
N THR A 2 8.16 -17.79 11.92
CA THR A 2 7.97 -18.79 12.99
C THR A 2 8.17 -20.24 12.53
N ARG A 3 8.20 -20.50 11.21
CA ARG A 3 8.33 -21.84 10.60
C ARG A 3 8.73 -21.75 9.11
N GLY A 4 8.97 -22.89 8.47
CA GLY A 4 9.09 -23.01 7.00
C GLY A 4 10.50 -22.79 6.40
N GLY A 5 11.53 -22.62 7.23
CA GLY A 5 12.94 -22.59 6.78
C GLY A 5 13.38 -21.32 6.03
N ALA A 6 12.47 -20.44 5.63
CA ALA A 6 12.78 -19.17 5.00
C ALA A 6 13.60 -18.27 5.95
N LYS A 7 14.65 -17.63 5.41
CA LYS A 7 15.51 -16.72 6.18
C LYS A 7 15.01 -15.29 6.18
N ARG A 8 14.35 -14.88 5.09
CA ARG A 8 13.77 -13.54 4.89
C ARG A 8 12.47 -13.65 4.09
N VAL A 9 11.57 -12.70 4.31
CA VAL A 9 10.26 -12.60 3.63
C VAL A 9 10.03 -11.16 3.23
N ILE A 10 9.51 -10.97 2.01
CA ILE A 10 8.99 -9.69 1.53
C ILE A 10 7.49 -9.87 1.30
N ILE A 11 6.68 -9.05 1.97
CA ILE A 11 5.23 -9.02 1.82
C ILE A 11 4.91 -8.00 0.72
N SER A 12 4.21 -8.42 -0.32
CA SER A 12 3.84 -7.56 -1.46
C SER A 12 2.58 -6.71 -1.22
N ALA A 13 2.27 -6.45 0.05
CA ALA A 13 1.09 -5.72 0.51
C ALA A 13 1.38 -5.09 1.88
N PRO A 14 0.57 -4.12 2.33
CA PRO A 14 0.69 -3.58 3.69
C PRO A 14 0.52 -4.68 4.73
N ALA A 15 1.36 -4.68 5.75
CA ALA A 15 1.33 -5.64 6.84
C ALA A 15 1.12 -4.93 8.19
N LYS A 16 0.75 -5.70 9.20
CA LYS A 16 0.57 -5.22 10.58
C LYS A 16 1.67 -5.71 11.54
N ASP A 17 2.44 -6.70 11.11
CA ASP A 17 3.47 -7.41 11.88
C ASP A 17 4.76 -7.58 11.05
N ASP A 18 4.98 -6.70 10.08
CA ASP A 18 6.27 -6.54 9.42
C ASP A 18 7.26 -5.81 10.34
N ASP A 19 8.54 -6.09 10.17
CA ASP A 19 9.60 -5.40 10.91
C ASP A 19 9.74 -3.96 10.41
N ILE A 20 9.52 -3.74 9.12
CA ILE A 20 9.52 -2.43 8.46
C ILE A 20 8.81 -2.49 7.11
N THR A 21 8.11 -1.41 6.77
CA THR A 21 7.63 -1.16 5.41
C THR A 21 8.66 -0.31 4.65
N ILE A 22 9.12 -0.81 3.51
CA ILE A 22 10.10 -0.16 2.65
C ILE A 22 9.42 0.30 1.36
N VAL A 23 9.68 1.55 0.99
CA VAL A 23 9.39 2.12 -0.32
C VAL A 23 10.72 2.49 -0.99
N MET A 24 10.96 1.86 -2.14
CA MET A 24 12.21 2.07 -2.89
C MET A 24 12.32 3.50 -3.39
N GLY A 25 13.50 4.09 -3.21
CA GLY A 25 13.77 5.49 -3.50
C GLY A 25 13.40 6.46 -2.37
N VAL A 26 12.75 5.98 -1.30
CA VAL A 26 12.27 6.82 -0.20
C VAL A 26 12.95 6.51 1.12
N ASN A 27 12.92 5.25 1.57
CA ASN A 27 13.44 4.84 2.88
C ASN A 27 14.17 3.48 2.88
N GLN A 28 14.61 3.00 1.71
CA GLN A 28 15.31 1.71 1.57
C GLN A 28 16.61 1.61 2.38
N ASP A 29 17.23 2.75 2.67
CA ASP A 29 18.43 2.89 3.51
C ASP A 29 18.16 2.53 4.99
N GLN A 30 16.90 2.52 5.42
CA GLN A 30 16.51 2.12 6.77
C GLN A 30 16.50 0.60 6.95
N TYR A 31 16.70 -0.18 5.88
CA TYR A 31 16.76 -1.63 5.97
C TYR A 31 18.00 -2.11 6.74
N ASP A 32 17.79 -2.72 7.90
CA ASP A 32 18.83 -3.38 8.69
C ASP A 32 18.73 -4.91 8.56
N PRO A 33 19.68 -5.59 7.89
CA PRO A 33 19.63 -7.04 7.70
C PRO A 33 19.75 -7.84 9.01
N ALA A 34 20.25 -7.24 10.10
CA ALA A 34 20.35 -7.88 11.41
C ALA A 34 18.99 -7.88 12.15
N LYS A 35 18.15 -6.87 11.92
CA LYS A 35 16.83 -6.71 12.57
C LYS A 35 15.67 -7.15 11.68
N HIS A 36 15.71 -6.78 10.40
CA HIS A 36 14.58 -6.91 9.49
C HIS A 36 14.64 -8.23 8.70
N ARG A 37 13.77 -9.17 9.08
CA ARG A 37 13.60 -10.48 8.46
C ARG A 37 12.30 -10.59 7.66
N VAL A 38 11.26 -9.88 8.06
CA VAL A 38 9.97 -9.81 7.38
C VAL A 38 9.70 -8.35 7.07
N VAL A 39 9.77 -7.97 5.81
CA VAL A 39 9.55 -6.58 5.38
C VAL A 39 8.32 -6.48 4.49
N SER A 40 7.62 -5.36 4.55
CA SER A 40 6.51 -5.04 3.64
C SER A 40 7.00 -4.10 2.54
N ASN A 41 6.54 -4.33 1.31
CA ASN A 41 6.77 -3.41 0.20
C ASN A 41 5.65 -2.35 0.09
N GLY A 42 4.82 -2.21 1.12
CA GLY A 42 3.64 -1.37 1.11
C GLY A 42 2.61 -1.82 0.06
N ASN A 43 1.87 -0.87 -0.50
CA ASN A 43 0.98 -1.12 -1.65
C ASN A 43 1.38 -0.26 -2.85
N CYS A 44 0.80 -0.57 -4.02
CA CYS A 44 1.01 0.18 -5.27
C CYS A 44 0.75 1.68 -5.14
N THR A 45 -0.29 2.08 -4.41
CA THR A 45 -0.64 3.50 -4.23
C THR A 45 0.35 4.20 -3.29
N THR A 46 0.83 3.55 -2.24
CA THR A 46 1.91 4.07 -1.38
C THR A 46 3.18 4.27 -2.20
N ASN A 47 3.57 3.30 -3.01
CA ASN A 47 4.74 3.42 -3.89
C ASN A 47 4.57 4.52 -4.96
N GLY A 48 3.35 4.73 -5.46
CA GLY A 48 3.06 5.81 -6.40
C GLY A 48 3.09 7.22 -5.77
N LEU A 49 2.69 7.34 -4.50
CA LEU A 49 2.59 8.63 -3.79
C LEU A 49 3.88 9.03 -3.07
N ALA A 50 4.57 8.09 -2.43
CA ALA A 50 5.67 8.37 -1.51
C ALA A 50 6.81 9.21 -2.13
N PRO A 51 7.30 8.93 -3.35
CA PRO A 51 8.42 9.69 -3.93
C PRO A 51 8.06 11.16 -4.13
N ALA A 52 6.87 11.44 -4.67
CA ALA A 52 6.39 12.80 -4.87
C ALA A 52 6.19 13.52 -3.53
N ALA A 53 5.60 12.83 -2.54
CA ALA A 53 5.40 13.38 -1.20
C ALA A 53 6.74 13.70 -0.51
N GLN A 54 7.74 12.83 -0.62
CA GLN A 54 9.07 13.05 -0.05
C GLN A 54 9.74 14.28 -0.66
N VAL A 55 9.75 14.41 -1.98
CA VAL A 55 10.36 15.57 -2.67
C VAL A 55 9.68 16.87 -2.23
N LEU A 56 8.35 16.89 -2.22
CA LEU A 56 7.59 18.07 -1.80
C LEU A 56 7.83 18.41 -0.33
N HIS A 57 7.86 17.40 0.55
CA HIS A 57 8.08 17.61 1.98
C HIS A 57 9.49 18.12 2.27
N GLN A 58 10.52 17.57 1.62
CA GLN A 58 11.91 18.01 1.82
C GLN A 58 12.15 19.43 1.28
N ALA A 59 11.51 19.79 0.16
CA ALA A 59 11.71 21.09 -0.46
C ALA A 59 10.87 22.20 0.18
N PHE A 60 9.64 21.89 0.61
CA PHE A 60 8.65 22.91 0.96
C PHE A 60 7.98 22.71 2.33
N GLY A 61 8.07 21.51 2.90
CA GLY A 61 7.29 21.13 4.08
C GLY A 61 5.81 20.88 3.72
N ILE A 62 5.28 19.72 4.10
CA ILE A 62 3.84 19.41 3.98
C ILE A 62 3.24 19.52 5.37
N GLU A 63 2.27 20.43 5.55
CA GLU A 63 1.49 20.54 6.79
C GLU A 63 0.25 19.64 6.78
N TYR A 64 -0.48 19.63 5.66
CA TYR A 64 -1.70 18.84 5.47
C TYR A 64 -1.76 18.31 4.03
N GLY A 65 -2.39 17.15 3.84
CA GLY A 65 -2.57 16.56 2.52
C GLY A 65 -3.79 15.65 2.45
N LEU A 66 -4.47 15.70 1.30
CA LEU A 66 -5.49 14.74 0.91
C LEU A 66 -5.08 14.15 -0.44
N MET A 67 -5.16 12.84 -0.58
CA MET A 67 -4.90 12.14 -1.83
C MET A 67 -6.12 11.34 -2.26
N ASN A 68 -6.39 11.37 -3.56
CA ASN A 68 -7.32 10.47 -4.23
C ASN A 68 -6.58 9.73 -5.35
N THR A 69 -6.90 8.46 -5.56
CA THR A 69 -6.33 7.65 -6.64
C THR A 69 -7.44 7.15 -7.55
N THR A 70 -7.26 7.35 -8.86
CA THR A 70 -8.05 6.64 -9.87
C THR A 70 -7.33 5.33 -10.15
N HIS A 71 -7.85 4.24 -9.59
CA HIS A 71 -7.20 2.95 -9.60
C HIS A 71 -7.90 2.00 -10.56
N ALA A 72 -7.14 1.23 -11.33
CA ALA A 72 -7.69 0.14 -12.14
C ALA A 72 -8.34 -0.92 -11.23
N TYR A 73 -9.41 -1.58 -11.68
CA TYR A 73 -9.98 -2.64 -10.86
C TYR A 73 -9.01 -3.81 -10.69
N THR A 74 -9.12 -4.51 -9.57
CA THR A 74 -8.24 -5.65 -9.25
C THR A 74 -9.04 -6.94 -9.04
N ASN A 75 -8.34 -8.06 -8.84
CA ASN A 75 -8.97 -9.37 -8.62
C ASN A 75 -9.85 -9.44 -7.36
N SER A 76 -9.76 -8.47 -6.45
CA SER A 76 -10.64 -8.43 -5.28
C SER A 76 -12.01 -7.80 -5.56
N GLN A 77 -12.25 -7.30 -6.77
CA GLN A 77 -13.52 -6.70 -7.16
C GLN A 77 -14.34 -7.66 -8.01
N ALA A 78 -15.65 -7.46 -8.00
CA ALA A 78 -16.59 -8.34 -8.69
C ALA A 78 -16.60 -8.10 -10.21
N LEU A 79 -16.56 -9.16 -11.00
CA LEU A 79 -16.70 -9.06 -12.46
C LEU A 79 -18.17 -8.77 -12.87
N HIS A 80 -19.10 -9.45 -12.21
CA HIS A 80 -20.54 -9.20 -12.26
C HIS A 80 -21.04 -8.86 -10.85
N ASP A 81 -22.20 -8.24 -10.74
CA ASP A 81 -22.76 -7.91 -9.43
C ASP A 81 -22.85 -9.17 -8.53
N GLN A 82 -22.23 -9.15 -7.35
CA GLN A 82 -22.16 -10.30 -6.43
C GLN A 82 -22.24 -9.86 -4.96
N PRO A 83 -22.69 -10.74 -4.04
CA PRO A 83 -22.72 -10.40 -2.62
C PRO A 83 -21.32 -10.06 -2.07
N GLU A 84 -21.19 -8.88 -1.49
CA GLU A 84 -19.97 -8.40 -0.84
C GLU A 84 -20.31 -7.69 0.47
N LYS A 85 -19.34 -7.65 1.39
CA LYS A 85 -19.51 -6.91 2.65
C LYS A 85 -19.63 -5.41 2.40
N ASP A 86 -18.84 -4.88 1.46
CA ASP A 86 -18.97 -3.52 0.98
C ASP A 86 -19.87 -3.51 -0.25
N LEU A 87 -21.07 -2.93 -0.12
CA LEU A 87 -22.06 -2.86 -1.20
C LEU A 87 -21.58 -2.08 -2.42
N ARG A 88 -20.56 -1.22 -2.29
CA ARG A 88 -19.93 -0.57 -3.45
C ARG A 88 -19.11 -1.58 -4.24
N GLY A 89 -18.43 -2.47 -3.53
CA GLY A 89 -17.66 -3.58 -4.11
C GLY A 89 -18.47 -4.69 -4.76
N ALA A 90 -19.74 -4.77 -4.39
CA ALA A 90 -20.69 -5.72 -4.95
C ALA A 90 -21.01 -5.45 -6.43
N ARG A 91 -20.52 -4.34 -7.03
CA ARG A 91 -20.88 -3.92 -8.38
C ARG A 91 -19.86 -4.38 -9.42
N ALA A 92 -20.32 -4.66 -10.63
CA ALA A 92 -19.51 -5.03 -11.79
C ALA A 92 -18.42 -3.99 -12.07
N ALA A 93 -17.17 -4.35 -11.78
CA ALA A 93 -16.05 -3.42 -11.68
C ALA A 93 -15.64 -2.78 -13.02
N ALA A 94 -15.85 -3.49 -14.13
CA ALA A 94 -15.54 -3.00 -15.48
C ALA A 94 -16.57 -1.97 -15.99
N GLU A 95 -17.74 -1.88 -15.36
CA GLU A 95 -18.88 -1.07 -15.80
C GLU A 95 -19.27 0.00 -14.76
N SER A 96 -18.46 0.17 -13.71
CA SER A 96 -18.79 1.02 -12.56
C SER A 96 -17.61 1.87 -12.10
N ILE A 97 -17.91 3.09 -11.64
CA ILE A 97 -17.00 3.84 -10.76
C ILE A 97 -17.26 3.38 -9.34
N VAL A 98 -16.26 2.76 -8.69
CA VAL A 98 -16.43 2.16 -7.36
C VAL A 98 -15.59 2.93 -6.32
N PRO A 99 -16.22 3.75 -5.43
CA PRO A 99 -15.50 4.51 -4.43
C PRO A 99 -15.06 3.64 -3.25
N TYR A 100 -13.75 3.53 -3.04
CA TYR A 100 -13.15 2.80 -1.93
C TYR A 100 -12.22 3.68 -1.08
N SER A 101 -12.02 3.26 0.17
CA SER A 101 -10.96 3.82 1.00
C SER A 101 -9.61 3.17 0.67
N SER A 102 -8.55 3.98 0.62
CA SER A 102 -7.17 3.50 0.48
C SER A 102 -6.38 3.79 1.75
N GLY A 103 -5.58 2.83 2.20
CA GLY A 103 -4.67 2.99 3.33
C GLY A 103 -3.39 3.75 2.99
N ALA A 104 -3.16 4.08 1.71
CA ALA A 104 -1.87 4.56 1.24
C ALA A 104 -1.42 5.89 1.88
N ALA A 105 -2.33 6.86 2.04
CA ALA A 105 -2.00 8.13 2.66
C ALA A 105 -1.64 7.97 4.15
N LYS A 106 -2.30 7.05 4.86
CA LYS A 106 -1.99 6.73 6.27
C LYS A 106 -0.65 6.02 6.44
N ALA A 107 -0.18 5.31 5.40
CA ALA A 107 1.08 4.58 5.42
C ALA A 107 2.32 5.47 5.18
N LEU A 108 2.13 6.76 4.84
CA LEU A 108 3.22 7.72 4.63
C LEU A 108 3.54 8.57 5.87
N GLY A 109 2.68 8.52 6.89
CA GLY A 109 2.81 9.30 8.13
C GLY A 109 3.61 8.57 9.19
#